data_AF-A0A2G6C8K1-F1
#
_entry.id   AF-A0A2G6C8K1-F1
#
_cell.length_a   1.000
_cell.length_b   1.000
_cell.length_c   1.000
_cell.angle_alpha   90.00
_cell.angle_beta   90.00
_cell.angle_gamma   90.00
#
_symmetry.space_group_name_H-M   'P 1'
#
loop_
_entity.id
_entity.type
_entity.pdbx_description
1 polymer ?
#
loop_
_entity_poly.entity_id
_entity_poly.type
_entity_poly.pdbx_seq_one_letter_code
_entity_poly.pdbx_strand_id
1 'polypeptide(L)'
;MFKKKPVLIAALACLCCLLFAAYAFFIQKDANMVDENGMMEIYQALFLLMAGISFAVQSLKTSAMNRVLTIFLSLLSLSMMHREVETAGLNVPDFVHTFFLSSNRYILIVPTLLLLVYLFYKIPYFWRNRSHILSKPTTLILFIGILCYLVLNEFFENGLFTGIYDIFFEEGVEMIGATLFFIASFFIVEDYRWMGVEDETPRNLS
;
A
#
# COMPACT_ATOMS: atom_id res chain seq x y z
N MET A 1 11.57 15.28 -15.67
CA MET A 1 12.50 15.32 -14.52
C MET A 1 11.67 15.14 -13.25
N PHE A 2 11.78 14.01 -12.57
CA PHE A 2 10.96 13.70 -11.37
C PHE A 2 11.14 14.80 -10.31
N LYS A 3 10.04 15.23 -9.66
CA LYS A 3 10.16 15.94 -8.38
C LYS A 3 10.86 14.97 -7.41
N LYS A 4 12.13 15.23 -7.08
CA LYS A 4 12.93 14.31 -6.26
C LYS A 4 12.44 14.19 -4.81
N LYS A 5 11.62 15.14 -4.34
CA LYS A 5 11.14 15.23 -2.96
C LYS A 5 10.38 13.98 -2.47
N PRO A 6 9.28 13.53 -3.09
CA PRO A 6 8.54 12.34 -2.63
C PRO A 6 9.40 11.06 -2.63
N VAL A 7 10.25 10.86 -3.66
CA VAL A 7 11.16 9.70 -3.72
C VAL A 7 12.19 9.74 -2.60
N LEU A 8 12.78 10.90 -2.33
CA LEU A 8 13.74 11.05 -1.25
C LEU A 8 13.10 10.82 0.12
N ILE A 9 11.91 11.37 0.35
CA ILE A 9 11.15 11.16 1.60
C ILE A 9 10.84 9.68 1.77
N ALA A 10 10.36 9.01 0.72
CA ALA A 10 10.08 7.58 0.73
C ALA A 10 11.32 6.75 1.07
N ALA A 11 12.44 7.01 0.40
CA ALA A 11 13.70 6.31 0.63
C ALA A 11 14.23 6.51 2.06
N LEU A 12 14.18 7.75 2.58
CA LEU A 12 14.58 8.04 3.95
C LEU A 12 13.67 7.38 4.97
N ALA A 13 12.35 7.40 4.75
CA ALA A 13 11.38 6.73 5.64
C ALA A 13 11.63 5.22 5.70
N CYS A 14 11.78 4.57 4.54
CA CYS A 14 12.08 3.14 4.46
C CYS A 14 13.41 2.82 5.17
N LEU A 15 14.45 3.61 4.91
CA LEU A 15 15.75 3.42 5.55
C LEU A 15 15.65 3.57 7.08
N CYS A 16 14.95 4.60 7.57
CA CYS A 16 14.74 4.79 9.00
C CYS A 16 14.00 3.62 9.65
N CYS A 17 12.92 3.13 9.04
CA CYS A 17 12.17 1.98 9.53
C CYS A 17 13.03 0.71 9.58
N LEU A 18 13.79 0.43 8.52
CA LEU A 18 14.68 -0.74 8.46
C LEU A 18 15.84 -0.66 9.44
N LEU A 19 16.46 0.52 9.60
CA LEU A 19 17.54 0.71 10.56
C LEU A 19 17.03 0.58 12.00
N PHE A 20 15.84 1.09 12.29
CA PHE A 20 15.20 0.91 13.59
C PHE A 20 14.93 -0.57 13.88
N ALA A 21 14.29 -1.28 12.94
CA ALA A 21 14.00 -2.71 13.08
C ALA A 21 15.29 -3.54 13.22
N ALA A 22 16.30 -3.28 12.37
CA ALA A 22 17.59 -3.95 12.43
C ALA A 22 18.32 -3.70 13.76
N TYR A 23 18.28 -2.47 14.28
CA TYR A 23 18.87 -2.15 15.56
C TYR A 23 18.18 -2.91 16.70
N ALA A 24 16.84 -2.91 16.74
CA ALA A 24 16.10 -3.64 17.77
C ALA A 24 16.36 -5.16 17.69
N PHE A 25 16.24 -5.75 16.49
CA PHE A 25 16.37 -7.19 16.31
C PHE A 25 17.82 -7.68 16.49
N PHE A 26 18.79 -7.08 15.79
CA PHE A 26 20.17 -7.59 15.80
C PHE A 26 20.99 -7.13 16.99
N ILE A 27 20.78 -5.90 17.50
CA ILE A 27 21.59 -5.33 18.58
C ILE A 27 20.89 -5.51 19.93
N GLN A 28 19.61 -5.15 20.04
CA GLN A 28 18.88 -5.32 21.31
C GLN A 28 18.39 -6.76 21.53
N LYS A 29 18.45 -7.62 20.50
CA LYS A 29 17.99 -9.02 20.55
C LYS A 29 16.51 -9.14 20.89
N ASP A 30 15.72 -8.16 20.47
CA ASP A 30 14.28 -8.16 20.68
C ASP A 30 13.60 -9.01 19.60
N ALA A 31 13.27 -10.26 19.95
CA ALA A 31 12.61 -11.21 19.06
C ALA A 31 11.19 -10.76 18.67
N ASN A 32 10.51 -10.00 19.54
CA ASN A 32 9.18 -9.44 19.31
C ASN A 32 9.14 -8.46 18.12
N MET A 33 10.30 -8.10 17.55
CA MET A 33 10.33 -7.30 16.33
C MET A 33 9.76 -8.08 15.12
N VAL A 34 9.97 -9.39 15.06
CA VAL A 34 9.64 -10.26 13.90
C VAL A 34 8.74 -11.45 14.25
N ASP A 35 8.28 -11.54 15.50
CA ASP A 35 7.27 -12.55 15.89
C ASP A 35 5.91 -12.22 15.26
N GLU A 36 5.00 -13.20 15.21
CA GLU A 36 3.60 -12.98 14.82
C GLU A 36 2.94 -11.93 15.73
N ASN A 37 2.26 -10.95 15.15
CA ASN A 37 1.78 -9.71 15.79
C ASN A 37 2.90 -8.88 16.46
N GLY A 38 4.13 -9.05 16.00
CA GLY A 38 5.28 -8.31 16.45
C GLY A 38 5.24 -6.84 16.06
N MET A 39 6.26 -6.10 16.47
CA MET A 39 6.31 -4.65 16.24
C MET A 39 6.31 -4.30 14.75
N MET A 40 6.95 -5.11 13.90
CA MET A 40 6.95 -4.87 12.45
C MET A 40 5.53 -4.98 11.89
N GLU A 41 4.84 -6.12 12.04
CA GLU A 41 3.45 -6.28 11.59
C GLU A 41 2.53 -5.17 12.11
N ILE A 42 2.64 -4.76 13.39
CA ILE A 42 1.84 -3.66 13.96
C ILE A 42 2.09 -2.34 13.22
N TYR A 43 3.35 -2.00 12.94
CA TYR A 43 3.68 -0.77 12.21
C TYR A 43 3.23 -0.85 10.75
N GLN A 44 3.36 -2.03 10.12
CA GLN A 44 2.84 -2.26 8.77
C GLN A 44 1.33 -2.02 8.71
N ALA A 45 0.57 -2.67 9.61
CA ALA A 45 -0.88 -2.52 9.73
C ALA A 45 -1.27 -1.05 9.97
N LEU A 46 -0.54 -0.34 10.83
CA LEU A 46 -0.77 1.08 11.10
C LEU A 46 -0.52 1.95 9.86
N PHE A 47 0.58 1.74 9.14
CA PHE A 47 0.89 2.47 7.91
C PHE A 47 -0.16 2.24 6.83
N LEU A 48 -0.62 0.99 6.66
CA LEU A 48 -1.65 0.64 5.70
C LEU A 48 -3.03 1.17 6.07
N LEU A 49 -3.39 1.18 7.36
CA LEU A 49 -4.61 1.82 7.85
C LEU A 49 -4.58 3.32 7.54
N MET A 50 -3.48 4.00 7.88
CA MET A 50 -3.34 5.43 7.61
C MET A 50 -3.33 5.73 6.10
N ALA A 51 -2.67 4.89 5.30
CA ALA A 51 -2.70 4.99 3.84
C ALA A 51 -4.13 4.85 3.32
N GLY A 52 -4.87 3.85 3.81
CA GLY A 52 -6.27 3.60 3.45
C GLY A 52 -7.17 4.81 3.71
N ILE A 53 -7.08 5.38 4.93
CA ILE A 53 -7.81 6.59 5.31
C ILE A 53 -7.39 7.78 4.43
N SER A 54 -6.08 7.98 4.26
CA SER A 54 -5.55 9.08 3.47
C SER A 54 -6.02 9.01 2.01
N PHE A 55 -5.95 7.85 1.36
CA PHE A 55 -6.48 7.63 0.01
C PHE A 55 -7.99 7.89 -0.08
N ALA A 56 -8.76 7.46 0.92
CA ALA A 56 -10.20 7.74 0.98
C ALA A 56 -10.47 9.25 1.02
N VAL A 57 -9.73 10.00 1.86
CA VAL A 57 -9.83 11.47 1.93
C VAL A 57 -9.36 12.13 0.63
N GLN A 58 -8.29 11.63 0.02
CA GLN A 58 -7.76 12.12 -1.26
C GLN A 58 -8.80 11.93 -2.39
N SER A 59 -9.58 10.86 -2.36
CA SER A 59 -10.60 10.58 -3.38
C SER A 59 -11.64 11.69 -3.50
N LEU A 60 -11.98 12.36 -2.39
CA LEU A 60 -12.90 13.50 -2.36
C LEU A 60 -12.38 14.72 -3.14
N LYS A 61 -11.06 14.78 -3.38
CA LYS A 61 -10.37 15.90 -4.04
C LYS A 61 -9.96 15.58 -5.49
N THR A 62 -10.33 14.40 -6.00
CA THR A 62 -9.96 13.93 -7.34
C THR A 62 -11.13 13.93 -8.31
N SER A 63 -10.81 14.04 -9.60
CA SER A 63 -11.75 13.87 -10.72
C SER A 63 -12.32 12.46 -10.77
N ALA A 64 -13.41 12.25 -11.53
CA ALA A 64 -14.18 11.01 -11.51
C ALA A 64 -13.32 9.73 -11.68
N MET A 65 -12.41 9.69 -12.65
CA MET A 65 -11.58 8.49 -12.88
C MET A 65 -10.49 8.32 -11.82
N ASN A 66 -9.84 9.42 -11.42
CA ASN A 66 -8.82 9.41 -10.37
C ASN A 66 -9.43 9.08 -8.99
N ARG A 67 -10.72 9.38 -8.80
CA ARG A 67 -11.49 8.99 -7.61
C ARG A 67 -11.63 7.49 -7.53
N VAL A 68 -11.94 6.83 -8.64
CA VAL A 68 -12.03 5.36 -8.66
C VAL A 68 -10.68 4.73 -8.31
N LEU A 69 -9.58 5.23 -8.88
CA LEU A 69 -8.23 4.75 -8.56
C LEU A 69 -7.86 4.96 -7.09
N THR A 70 -8.16 6.12 -6.52
CA THR A 70 -7.87 6.41 -5.11
C THR A 70 -8.74 5.59 -4.15
N ILE A 71 -10.02 5.35 -4.48
CA ILE A 71 -10.87 4.42 -3.70
C ILE A 71 -10.32 2.99 -3.80
N PHE A 72 -9.89 2.56 -4.99
CA PHE A 72 -9.24 1.25 -5.15
C PHE A 72 -8.00 1.13 -4.26
N LEU A 73 -7.10 2.11 -4.28
CA LEU A 73 -5.89 2.11 -3.44
C LEU A 73 -6.22 2.15 -1.95
N SER A 74 -7.29 2.86 -1.56
CA SER A 74 -7.80 2.85 -0.18
C SER A 74 -8.22 1.45 0.25
N LEU A 75 -9.08 0.79 -0.52
CA LEU A 75 -9.56 -0.55 -0.21
C LEU A 75 -8.45 -1.60 -0.30
N LEU A 76 -7.51 -1.45 -1.22
CA LEU A 76 -6.32 -2.31 -1.32
C LEU A 76 -5.48 -2.20 -0.04
N SER A 77 -5.21 -0.97 0.42
CA SER A 77 -4.43 -0.75 1.65
C SER A 77 -5.14 -1.34 2.87
N LEU A 78 -6.47 -1.17 2.97
CA LEU A 78 -7.24 -1.74 4.07
C LEU A 78 -7.32 -3.28 4.00
N SER A 79 -7.35 -3.86 2.79
CA SER A 79 -7.33 -5.32 2.61
C SER A 79 -5.98 -5.90 3.02
N MET A 80 -4.88 -5.22 2.70
CA MET A 80 -3.53 -5.58 3.16
C MET A 80 -3.41 -5.46 4.67
N MET A 81 -3.85 -4.35 5.27
CA MET A 81 -3.85 -4.16 6.72
C MET A 81 -4.60 -5.29 7.46
N HIS A 82 -5.72 -5.74 6.89
CA HIS A 82 -6.51 -6.83 7.45
C HIS A 82 -5.79 -8.19 7.42
N ARG A 83 -4.78 -8.34 6.56
CA ARG A 83 -3.91 -9.52 6.51
C ARG A 83 -2.91 -9.54 7.67
N GLU A 84 -2.39 -8.37 8.06
CA GLU A 84 -1.35 -8.22 9.09
C GLU A 84 -1.88 -8.23 10.53
N VAL A 85 -3.19 -8.16 10.73
CA VAL A 85 -3.77 -8.18 12.08
C VAL A 85 -4.34 -9.55 12.36
N GLU A 86 -3.62 -10.36 13.14
CA GLU A 86 -4.13 -11.61 13.69
C GLU A 86 -4.73 -11.32 15.07
N THR A 87 -6.05 -11.42 15.18
CA THR A 87 -6.73 -11.20 16.46
C THR A 87 -6.74 -12.42 17.37
N ALA A 88 -6.20 -13.56 16.93
CA ALA A 88 -6.15 -14.76 17.74
C ALA A 88 -5.31 -14.53 19.01
N GLY A 89 -5.93 -14.64 20.18
CA GLY A 89 -5.24 -14.45 21.47
C GLY A 89 -5.21 -13.01 22.02
N LEU A 90 -5.73 -12.02 21.29
CA LEU A 90 -5.91 -10.66 21.80
C LEU A 90 -7.18 -10.54 22.65
N ASN A 91 -7.15 -9.74 23.72
CA ASN A 91 -8.34 -9.44 24.52
C ASN A 91 -9.11 -8.25 23.90
N VAL A 92 -9.74 -8.48 22.74
CA VAL A 92 -10.52 -7.47 22.02
C VAL A 92 -12.01 -7.84 22.01
N PRO A 93 -12.93 -6.88 21.82
CA PRO A 93 -14.35 -7.18 21.74
C PRO A 93 -14.69 -8.18 20.62
N ASP A 94 -15.70 -9.03 20.82
CA ASP A 94 -16.10 -10.09 19.88
C ASP A 94 -16.34 -9.60 18.44
N PHE A 95 -16.84 -8.37 18.27
CA PHE A 95 -17.05 -7.79 16.93
C PHE A 95 -15.73 -7.52 16.20
N VAL A 96 -14.66 -7.19 16.93
CA VAL A 96 -13.31 -6.97 16.39
C VAL A 96 -12.72 -8.31 15.99
N HIS A 97 -12.79 -9.31 16.88
CA HIS A 97 -12.39 -10.68 16.53
C HIS A 97 -13.10 -11.14 15.26
N THR A 98 -14.42 -11.02 15.24
CA THR A 98 -15.23 -11.44 14.08
C THR A 98 -14.79 -10.71 12.82
N PHE A 99 -14.59 -9.40 12.86
CA PHE A 99 -14.17 -8.65 11.68
C PHE A 99 -12.81 -9.12 11.13
N PHE A 100 -11.84 -9.39 12.01
CA PHE A 100 -10.48 -9.83 11.66
C PHE A 100 -10.29 -11.34 11.55
N LEU A 101 -11.35 -12.14 11.64
CA LEU A 101 -11.29 -13.56 11.31
C LEU A 101 -10.78 -13.72 9.87
N SER A 102 -9.88 -14.69 9.67
CA SER A 102 -9.33 -15.02 8.35
C SER A 102 -10.41 -15.28 7.31
N SER A 103 -11.54 -15.87 7.70
CA SER A 103 -12.72 -16.11 6.85
C SER A 103 -13.44 -14.83 6.42
N ASN A 104 -13.21 -13.69 7.07
CA ASN A 104 -13.88 -12.42 6.80
C ASN A 104 -12.99 -11.43 6.02
N ARG A 105 -11.74 -11.82 5.69
CA ARG A 105 -10.84 -11.08 4.78
C ARG A 105 -11.51 -10.77 3.42
N TYR A 106 -12.45 -11.61 2.99
CA TYR A 106 -13.19 -11.40 1.74
C TYR A 106 -14.06 -10.14 1.71
N ILE A 107 -14.46 -9.58 2.87
CA ILE A 107 -15.33 -8.39 2.94
C ILE A 107 -14.68 -7.19 2.25
N LEU A 108 -13.37 -7.02 2.38
CA LEU A 108 -12.61 -5.93 1.74
C LEU A 108 -12.02 -6.36 0.38
N ILE A 109 -11.66 -7.63 0.22
CA ILE A 109 -11.09 -8.15 -1.04
C ILE A 109 -12.11 -8.10 -2.18
N VAL A 110 -13.36 -8.52 -1.97
CA VAL A 110 -14.38 -8.55 -3.03
C VAL A 110 -14.61 -7.16 -3.67
N PRO A 111 -14.90 -6.08 -2.91
CA PRO A 111 -15.04 -4.76 -3.51
C PRO A 111 -13.74 -4.23 -4.13
N THR A 112 -12.58 -4.58 -3.56
CA THR A 112 -11.26 -4.25 -4.15
C THR A 112 -11.10 -4.88 -5.54
N LEU A 113 -11.44 -6.16 -5.68
CA LEU A 113 -11.39 -6.88 -6.96
C LEU A 113 -12.39 -6.32 -7.98
N LEU A 114 -13.60 -5.97 -7.56
CA LEU A 114 -14.59 -5.34 -8.45
C LEU A 114 -14.09 -4.00 -9.01
N LEU A 115 -13.45 -3.18 -8.17
CA LEU A 115 -12.82 -1.94 -8.63
C LEU A 115 -11.62 -2.20 -9.53
N LEU A 116 -10.80 -3.21 -9.24
CA LEU A 116 -9.69 -3.59 -10.11
C LEU A 116 -10.19 -3.99 -11.51
N VAL A 117 -11.22 -4.83 -11.57
CA VAL A 117 -11.88 -5.21 -12.83
C VAL A 117 -12.42 -3.97 -13.56
N TYR A 118 -13.06 -3.05 -12.84
CA TYR A 118 -13.51 -1.78 -13.42
C TYR A 118 -12.35 -0.94 -13.97
N LEU A 119 -11.23 -0.84 -13.26
CA LEU A 119 -10.03 -0.13 -13.73
C LEU A 119 -9.45 -0.79 -14.98
N PHE A 120 -9.47 -2.12 -15.09
CA PHE A 120 -9.09 -2.83 -16.31
C PHE A 120 -10.01 -2.50 -17.49
N TYR A 121 -11.33 -2.38 -17.30
CA TYR A 121 -12.23 -1.89 -18.35
C TYR A 121 -11.92 -0.45 -18.79
N LYS A 122 -11.28 0.33 -17.92
CA LYS A 122 -10.83 1.70 -18.21
C LYS A 122 -9.36 1.77 -18.66
N ILE A 123 -8.73 0.65 -19.00
CA ILE A 123 -7.35 0.64 -19.49
C ILE A 123 -7.09 1.58 -20.68
N PRO A 124 -8.03 1.84 -21.63
CA PRO A 124 -7.76 2.80 -22.71
C PRO A 124 -7.51 4.23 -22.21
N TYR A 125 -8.16 4.63 -21.11
CA TYR A 125 -7.95 5.94 -20.46
C TYR A 125 -6.53 6.02 -19.89
N PHE A 126 -6.09 5.02 -19.14
CA PHE A 126 -4.75 4.97 -18.57
C PHE A 126 -3.67 4.83 -19.65
N TRP A 127 -3.94 4.06 -20.70
CA TRP A 127 -3.02 3.88 -21.82
C TRP A 127 -2.80 5.18 -22.59
N ARG A 128 -3.86 5.99 -22.80
CA ARG A 128 -3.74 7.31 -23.43
C ARG A 128 -2.86 8.25 -22.59
N ASN A 129 -2.98 8.18 -21.27
CA ASN A 129 -2.26 9.03 -20.32
C ASN A 129 -0.94 8.42 -19.79
N ARG A 130 -0.49 7.29 -20.35
CA ARG A 130 0.59 6.47 -19.77
C ARG A 130 1.90 7.22 -19.55
N SER A 131 2.31 8.07 -20.49
CA SER A 131 3.55 8.85 -20.38
C SER A 131 3.48 9.82 -19.21
N HIS A 132 2.32 10.45 -19.01
CA HIS A 132 2.08 11.33 -17.88
C HIS A 132 2.11 10.55 -16.57
N ILE A 133 1.39 9.43 -16.49
CA ILE A 133 1.30 8.57 -15.31
C ILE A 133 2.69 8.06 -14.92
N LEU A 134 3.39 7.36 -15.83
CA LEU A 134 4.69 6.75 -15.55
C LEU A 134 5.79 7.78 -15.22
N SER A 135 5.59 9.05 -15.55
CA SER A 135 6.52 10.12 -15.18
C SER A 135 6.36 10.63 -13.75
N LYS A 136 5.33 10.17 -13.02
CA LYS A 136 5.05 10.63 -11.65
C LYS A 136 5.84 9.84 -10.61
N PRO A 137 6.50 10.52 -9.65
CA PRO A 137 7.12 9.86 -8.52
C PRO A 137 6.17 8.91 -7.77
N THR A 138 4.91 9.34 -7.56
CA THR A 138 3.94 8.53 -6.82
C THR A 138 3.64 7.20 -7.52
N THR A 139 3.66 7.14 -8.86
CA THR A 139 3.50 5.89 -9.60
C THR A 139 4.64 4.92 -9.32
N LEU A 140 5.88 5.42 -9.35
CA LEU A 140 7.04 4.60 -9.07
C LEU A 140 7.02 4.07 -7.62
N ILE A 141 6.70 4.95 -6.66
CA ILE A 141 6.58 4.59 -5.24
C ILE A 141 5.51 3.51 -5.05
N LEU A 142 4.31 3.67 -5.62
CA LEU A 142 3.24 2.67 -5.53
C LEU A 142 3.62 1.36 -6.21
N PHE A 143 4.25 1.42 -7.39
CA PHE A 143 4.66 0.21 -8.11
C PHE A 143 5.68 -0.59 -7.30
N ILE A 144 6.70 0.08 -6.75
CA ILE A 144 7.70 -0.57 -5.88
C ILE A 144 7.01 -1.07 -4.60
N GLY A 145 6.10 -0.29 -4.01
CA GLY A 145 5.35 -0.69 -2.82
C GLY A 145 4.54 -1.98 -3.03
N ILE A 146 3.82 -2.08 -4.15
CA ILE A 146 3.08 -3.29 -4.55
C ILE A 146 4.04 -4.47 -4.76
N LEU A 147 5.15 -4.25 -5.46
CA LEU A 147 6.13 -5.30 -5.74
C LEU A 147 6.76 -5.82 -4.45
N CYS A 148 7.16 -4.95 -3.52
CA CYS A 148 7.68 -5.35 -2.22
C CYS A 148 6.63 -6.11 -1.42
N TYR A 149 5.44 -5.54 -1.24
CA TYR A 149 4.45 -6.08 -0.33
C TYR A 149 3.78 -7.37 -0.82
N LEU A 150 3.37 -7.43 -2.09
CA LEU A 150 2.58 -8.56 -2.61
C LEU A 150 3.40 -9.59 -3.37
N VAL A 151 4.48 -9.16 -4.04
CA VAL A 151 5.19 -10.05 -4.96
C VAL A 151 6.42 -10.63 -4.29
N LEU A 152 7.25 -9.80 -3.66
CA LEU A 152 8.49 -10.28 -3.04
C LEU A 152 8.24 -11.10 -1.79
N ASN A 153 7.20 -10.79 -1.02
CA ASN A 153 6.80 -11.60 0.15
C ASN A 153 6.57 -13.07 -0.22
N GLU A 154 5.87 -13.36 -1.32
CA GLU A 154 5.61 -14.73 -1.77
C GLU A 154 6.90 -15.56 -1.99
N PHE A 155 8.04 -14.93 -2.28
CA PHE A 155 9.30 -15.67 -2.43
C PHE A 155 9.88 -16.12 -1.07
N PHE A 156 9.59 -15.39 0.01
CA PHE A 156 9.97 -15.78 1.37
C PHE A 156 9.04 -16.88 1.87
N GLU A 157 7.71 -16.68 1.77
CA GLU A 157 6.70 -17.67 2.20
C GLU A 157 6.87 -19.03 1.49
N ASN A 158 7.19 -19.04 0.20
CA ASN A 158 7.39 -20.28 -0.57
C ASN A 158 8.78 -20.91 -0.39
N GLY A 159 9.62 -20.37 0.50
CA GLY A 159 10.95 -20.91 0.81
C GLY A 159 11.94 -20.80 -0.36
N LEU A 160 11.74 -19.86 -1.30
CA LEU A 160 12.73 -19.59 -2.34
C LEU A 160 13.97 -18.88 -1.76
N PHE A 161 13.80 -18.18 -0.65
CA PHE A 161 14.88 -17.63 0.16
C PHE A 161 14.89 -18.27 1.55
N THR A 162 15.75 -19.25 1.77
CA THR A 162 15.95 -19.86 3.09
C THR A 162 17.24 -19.35 3.72
N GLY A 163 17.16 -18.76 4.91
CA GLY A 163 18.32 -18.23 5.63
C GLY A 163 18.07 -18.11 7.12
N ILE A 164 19.11 -17.82 7.91
CA ILE A 164 19.00 -17.73 9.39
C ILE A 164 18.10 -16.55 9.83
N TYR A 165 17.88 -15.58 8.95
CA TYR A 165 17.11 -14.36 9.21
C TYR A 165 16.07 -14.09 8.11
N ASP A 166 15.57 -15.15 7.47
CA ASP A 166 14.54 -15.06 6.42
C ASP A 166 13.31 -14.29 6.88
N ILE A 167 12.77 -14.59 8.07
CA ILE A 167 11.62 -13.88 8.66
C ILE A 167 11.89 -12.37 8.78
N PHE A 168 13.09 -11.96 9.22
CA PHE A 168 13.42 -10.53 9.31
C PHE A 168 13.42 -9.85 7.93
N PHE A 169 13.89 -10.54 6.89
CA PHE A 169 13.91 -9.98 5.54
C PHE A 169 12.52 -9.95 4.90
N GLU A 170 11.70 -10.96 5.16
CA GLU A 170 10.28 -11.02 4.79
C GLU A 170 9.54 -9.81 5.35
N GLU A 171 9.51 -9.68 6.68
CA GLU A 171 8.94 -8.55 7.40
C GLU A 171 9.53 -7.21 6.95
N GLY A 172 10.83 -7.17 6.69
CA GLY A 172 11.52 -5.96 6.21
C GLY A 172 11.03 -5.50 4.85
N VAL A 173 10.80 -6.44 3.93
CA VAL A 173 10.30 -6.14 2.59
C VAL A 173 8.85 -5.68 2.63
N GLU A 174 8.01 -6.29 3.46
CA GLU A 174 6.64 -5.86 3.67
C GLU A 174 6.56 -4.48 4.33
N MET A 175 7.41 -4.21 5.33
CA MET A 175 7.58 -2.89 5.94
C MET A 175 7.90 -1.80 4.91
N ILE A 176 8.79 -2.09 3.96
CA ILE A 176 9.07 -1.18 2.83
C ILE A 176 7.78 -0.94 2.04
N GLY A 177 7.07 -2.01 1.68
CA GLY A 177 5.80 -1.95 0.95
C GLY A 177 4.76 -1.04 1.63
N ALA A 178 4.48 -1.31 2.90
CA ALA A 178 3.54 -0.54 3.72
C ALA A 178 3.94 0.93 3.85
N THR A 179 5.23 1.20 4.07
CA THR A 179 5.77 2.57 4.16
C THR A 179 5.60 3.31 2.85
N LEU A 180 5.87 2.67 1.70
CA LEU A 180 5.71 3.28 0.39
C LEU A 180 4.24 3.59 0.07
N PHE A 181 3.31 2.72 0.44
CA PHE A 181 1.86 2.99 0.35
C PHE A 181 1.47 4.22 1.19
N PHE A 182 1.93 4.27 2.44
CA PHE A 182 1.68 5.41 3.32
C PHE A 182 2.21 6.72 2.75
N ILE A 183 3.46 6.76 2.28
CA ILE A 183 4.04 7.95 1.68
C ILE A 183 3.31 8.35 0.38
N ALA A 184 3.05 7.39 -0.51
CA ALA A 184 2.30 7.65 -1.75
C ALA A 184 0.92 8.26 -1.49
N SER A 185 0.28 7.85 -0.39
CA SER A 185 -1.03 8.33 0.00
C SER A 185 -1.10 9.84 0.18
N PHE A 186 0.01 10.53 0.48
CA PHE A 186 0.02 11.99 0.64
C PHE A 186 0.23 12.75 -0.67
N PHE A 187 0.90 12.15 -1.65
CA PHE A 187 1.33 12.82 -2.88
C PHE A 187 0.41 12.55 -4.09
N ILE A 188 -0.52 11.60 -3.98
CA ILE A 188 -1.33 11.14 -5.11
C ILE A 188 -2.17 12.25 -5.75
N VAL A 189 -2.85 13.11 -4.98
CA VAL A 189 -3.59 14.24 -5.57
C VAL A 189 -2.65 15.23 -6.24
N GLU A 190 -1.49 15.55 -5.65
CA GLU A 190 -0.54 16.51 -6.25
C GLU A 190 -0.07 16.05 -7.63
N ASP A 191 0.24 14.75 -7.76
CA ASP A 191 0.77 14.19 -8.99
C ASP A 191 -0.29 13.99 -10.09
N TYR A 192 -1.54 13.73 -9.71
CA TYR A 192 -2.61 13.33 -10.63
C TYR A 192 -3.75 14.34 -10.83
N ARG A 193 -3.71 15.50 -10.15
CA ARG A 193 -4.75 16.55 -10.21
C ARG A 193 -5.21 16.92 -11.63
N TRP A 194 -4.29 16.87 -12.60
CA TRP A 194 -4.51 17.37 -13.96
C TRP A 194 -5.09 16.35 -14.95
N MET A 195 -5.08 15.05 -14.64
CA MET A 195 -5.52 14.02 -15.58
C MET A 195 -7.04 13.99 -15.81
N GLY A 196 -7.82 14.75 -15.04
CA GLY A 196 -9.27 14.86 -15.19
C GLY A 196 -9.79 16.07 -15.95
N VAL A 197 -8.93 17.06 -16.25
CA VAL A 197 -9.38 18.35 -16.79
C VAL A 197 -9.65 18.27 -18.30
N GLU A 198 -8.99 17.36 -19.02
CA GLU A 198 -9.11 17.27 -20.48
C GLU A 198 -10.35 16.47 -20.96
N ASP A 199 -10.81 15.47 -20.20
CA ASP A 199 -11.97 14.64 -20.60
C ASP A 199 -13.33 15.27 -20.24
N GLU A 200 -13.35 16.34 -19.42
CA GLU A 200 -14.58 17.08 -19.08
C GLU A 200 -14.86 18.27 -20.02
N THR A 201 -13.93 18.60 -20.92
CA THR A 201 -14.30 19.50 -22.03
C THR A 201 -15.22 18.73 -22.98
N PRO A 202 -16.48 19.18 -23.18
CA PRO A 202 -17.28 18.59 -24.23
C PRO A 202 -16.48 18.78 -25.51
N ARG A 203 -16.27 17.68 -26.24
CA ARG A 203 -15.93 17.73 -27.66
C ARG A 203 -17.13 18.32 -28.41
N ASN A 204 -17.43 19.58 -28.14
CA ASN A 204 -18.04 20.46 -29.11
C ASN A 204 -16.95 20.71 -30.13
N LEU A 205 -17.24 20.34 -31.37
CA LEU A 205 -16.56 20.59 -32.65
C LEU A 205 -16.79 19.30 -33.46
N SER A 206 -17.48 19.27 -34.58
CA SER A 206 -18.16 20.24 -35.42
C SER A 206 -18.84 19.42 -36.51
#